data_AF-A0A7S1E4Q4-F1
#
_entry.id   AF-A0A7S1E4Q4-F1
#
_cell.length_a   1.000
_cell.length_b   1.000
_cell.length_c   1.000
_cell.angle_alpha   90.00
_cell.angle_beta   90.00
_cell.angle_gamma   90.00
#
_symmetry.space_group_name_H-M   'P 1'
#
loop_
_entity.id
_entity.type
_entity.pdbx_description
1 polymer ?
#
loop_
_entity_poly.entity_id
_entity_poly.type
_entity_poly.pdbx_seq_one_letter_code
_entity_poly.pdbx_strand_id
1 'polypeptide(L)'
;IDEDGIDDAVELGKLTGNPVENDSLLHAVPICAPYQTLSQYKFRVKLAPGNLKRGKAAKQCVDHFIHQNDNKEKNPHVERMRDLIKRLNDNDWVQVICSDVKISSAGAKKGIKSQKKKGKKK
;
A
#
# COMPACT_ATOMS: atom_id res chain seq x y z
N ILE A 1 -32.41 26.70 12.94
CA ILE A 1 -31.09 26.83 12.30
C ILE A 1 -30.32 25.66 12.83
N ASP A 2 -30.30 24.64 12.00
CA ASP A 2 -30.24 23.24 12.37
C ASP A 2 -28.80 22.82 12.72
N GLU A 3 -28.67 22.12 13.85
CA GLU A 3 -27.47 21.45 14.32
C GLU A 3 -27.28 20.14 13.54
N ASP A 4 -27.00 20.24 12.24
CA ASP A 4 -26.55 19.09 11.42
C ASP A 4 -25.06 18.83 11.69
N GLY A 5 -24.75 18.40 12.92
CA GLY A 5 -23.43 17.90 13.27
C GLY A 5 -23.12 16.63 12.48
N ILE A 6 -21.98 16.59 11.80
CA ILE A 6 -21.49 15.39 11.13
C ILE A 6 -21.31 14.31 12.21
N ASP A 7 -22.02 13.19 12.09
CA ASP A 7 -21.81 12.05 12.97
C ASP A 7 -20.45 11.42 12.64
N ASP A 8 -19.45 11.70 13.48
CA ASP A 8 -18.08 11.21 13.34
C ASP A 8 -18.02 9.68 13.20
N ALA A 9 -18.94 8.94 13.83
CA ALA A 9 -18.95 7.48 13.75
C ALA A 9 -19.34 7.01 12.34
N VAL A 10 -20.28 7.71 11.69
CA VAL A 10 -20.69 7.44 10.30
C VAL A 10 -19.54 7.76 9.35
N GLU A 11 -18.83 8.87 9.57
CA GLU A 11 -17.71 9.26 8.72
C GLU A 11 -16.53 8.29 8.84
N LEU A 12 -16.20 7.86 10.06
CA LEU A 12 -15.18 6.84 10.31
C LEU A 12 -15.55 5.48 9.70
N GLY A 13 -16.85 5.15 9.65
CA GLY A 13 -17.35 3.93 9.01
C GLY A 13 -17.11 3.84 7.50
N LYS A 14 -16.78 4.95 6.83
CA LYS A 14 -16.43 4.98 5.40
C LYS A 14 -15.01 4.47 5.13
N LEU A 15 -14.17 4.37 6.15
CA LEU A 15 -12.81 3.84 6.02
C LEU A 15 -12.84 2.31 6.12
N THR A 16 -12.29 1.64 5.11
CA THR A 16 -12.20 0.17 5.09
C THR A 16 -10.82 -0.32 4.65
N GLY A 17 -10.34 -1.37 5.31
CA GLY A 17 -9.13 -2.09 4.95
C GLY A 17 -9.35 -3.26 3.99
N ASN A 18 -10.60 -3.66 3.80
CA ASN A 18 -11.00 -4.79 2.97
C ASN A 18 -12.24 -4.43 2.15
N PRO A 19 -12.08 -3.56 1.14
CA PRO A 19 -13.19 -3.20 0.27
C PRO A 19 -13.69 -4.41 -0.52
N VAL A 20 -15.00 -4.48 -0.71
CA VAL A 20 -15.69 -5.49 -1.50
C VAL A 20 -16.11 -4.93 -2.87
N GLU A 21 -16.48 -5.79 -3.81
CA GLU A 21 -16.74 -5.40 -5.21
C GLU A 21 -17.88 -4.39 -5.38
N ASN A 22 -18.80 -4.33 -4.41
CA ASN A 22 -19.92 -3.37 -4.39
C ASN A 22 -19.54 -2.00 -3.82
N ASP A 23 -18.32 -1.84 -3.27
CA ASP A 23 -17.88 -0.58 -2.69
C ASP A 23 -17.45 0.44 -3.76
N SER A 24 -17.76 1.72 -3.50
CA SER A 24 -17.28 2.83 -4.32
C SER A 24 -15.98 3.40 -3.75
N LEU A 25 -14.85 3.01 -4.34
CA LEU A 25 -13.54 3.48 -3.90
C LEU A 25 -13.27 4.92 -4.40
N LEU A 26 -13.06 5.83 -3.45
CA LEU A 26 -12.81 7.25 -3.70
C LEU A 26 -11.33 7.62 -3.60
N HIS A 27 -10.64 7.09 -2.59
CA HIS A 27 -9.25 7.43 -2.27
C HIS A 27 -8.57 6.23 -1.57
N ALA A 28 -7.25 6.17 -1.65
CA ALA A 28 -6.44 5.22 -0.88
C ALA A 28 -5.67 5.98 0.19
N VAL A 29 -5.52 5.43 1.39
CA VAL A 29 -4.72 6.06 2.46
C VAL A 29 -3.64 5.06 2.90
N PRO A 30 -2.35 5.42 2.82
CA PRO A 30 -1.30 4.55 3.33
C PRO A 30 -1.33 4.53 4.86
N ILE A 31 -1.14 3.35 5.45
CA ILE A 31 -1.09 3.18 6.92
C ILE A 31 0.10 2.30 7.32
N CYS A 32 0.64 2.53 8.52
CA CYS A 32 1.62 1.67 9.16
C CYS A 32 1.06 1.21 10.49
N ALA A 33 0.96 -0.11 10.66
CA ALA A 33 0.34 -0.73 11.83
C ALA A 33 1.00 -2.09 12.13
N PRO A 34 0.78 -2.67 13.33
CA PRO A 34 1.22 -4.03 13.63
C PRO A 34 0.73 -5.03 12.58
N TYR A 35 1.61 -5.92 12.11
CA TYR A 35 1.30 -6.79 10.96
C TYR A 35 0.07 -7.70 11.15
N GLN A 36 -0.28 -8.02 12.40
CA GLN A 36 -1.45 -8.84 12.74
C GLN A 36 -2.78 -8.11 12.48
N THR A 37 -2.85 -6.80 12.72
CA THR A 37 -4.08 -6.02 12.49
C THR A 37 -4.36 -5.86 11.00
N LEU A 38 -3.32 -5.93 10.16
CA LEU A 38 -3.41 -5.88 8.71
C LEU A 38 -3.76 -7.23 8.07
N SER A 39 -4.23 -8.22 8.83
CA SER A 39 -4.53 -9.58 8.34
C SER A 39 -5.51 -9.63 7.17
N GLN A 40 -6.51 -8.74 7.19
CA GLN A 40 -7.57 -8.65 6.19
C GLN A 40 -7.19 -7.78 4.97
N TYR A 41 -6.06 -7.08 5.02
CA TYR A 41 -5.65 -6.18 3.93
C TYR A 41 -5.03 -6.97 2.78
N LYS A 42 -5.52 -6.73 1.56
CA LYS A 42 -4.99 -7.36 0.33
C LYS A 42 -3.57 -6.88 0.01
N PHE A 43 -3.33 -5.57 0.12
CA PHE A 43 -2.03 -4.94 -0.16
C PHE A 43 -1.30 -4.65 1.14
N ARG A 44 -0.41 -5.56 1.54
CA ARG A 44 0.38 -5.42 2.77
C ARG A 44 1.79 -5.99 2.61
N VAL A 45 2.73 -5.36 3.31
CA VAL A 45 4.11 -5.84 3.42
C VAL A 45 4.56 -5.80 4.87
N LYS A 46 5.52 -6.65 5.21
CA LYS A 46 6.20 -6.62 6.51
C LYS A 46 7.42 -5.72 6.39
N LEU A 47 7.43 -4.66 7.19
CA LEU A 47 8.63 -3.87 7.45
C LEU A 47 9.37 -4.52 8.62
N ALA A 48 10.65 -4.83 8.41
CA ALA A 48 11.54 -5.30 9.46
C ALA A 48 12.77 -4.38 9.54
N PRO A 49 13.51 -4.32 10.65
CA PRO A 49 14.73 -3.53 10.73
C PRO A 49 15.73 -3.90 9.62
N GLY A 50 16.36 -2.90 9.02
CA GLY A 50 17.27 -3.02 7.87
C GLY A 50 17.95 -1.69 7.51
N ASN A 51 18.40 -1.54 6.26
CA ASN A 51 19.22 -0.39 5.84
C ASN A 51 18.54 0.48 4.76
N LEU A 52 17.26 0.25 4.46
CA LEU A 52 16.54 1.00 3.42
C LEU A 52 15.92 2.27 4.02
N LYS A 53 16.23 3.42 3.43
CA LYS A 53 15.64 4.71 3.81
C LYS A 53 14.18 4.82 3.37
N ARG A 54 13.37 5.56 4.13
CA ARG A 54 11.91 5.75 3.93
C ARG A 54 11.50 6.04 2.48
N GLY A 55 12.22 6.94 1.80
CA GLY A 55 11.96 7.26 0.38
C GLY A 55 12.10 6.07 -0.57
N LYS A 56 13.15 5.27 -0.41
CA LYS A 56 13.36 4.07 -1.25
C LYS A 56 12.41 2.94 -0.85
N ALA A 57 12.12 2.81 0.45
CA ALA A 57 11.17 1.84 0.94
C ALA A 57 9.76 2.11 0.40
N ALA A 58 9.29 3.36 0.44
CA ALA A 58 8.02 3.80 -0.14
C ALA A 58 7.88 3.36 -1.60
N LYS A 59 8.86 3.69 -2.44
CA LYS A 59 8.85 3.33 -3.86
C LYS A 59 8.80 1.82 -4.09
N GLN A 60 9.54 1.06 -3.29
CA GLN A 60 9.52 -0.41 -3.36
C GLN A 60 8.18 -1.00 -2.90
N CYS A 61 7.52 -0.43 -1.89
CA CYS A 61 6.19 -0.86 -1.46
C CYS A 61 5.14 -0.64 -2.55
N VAL A 62 5.10 0.56 -3.13
CA VAL A 62 4.16 0.91 -4.22
C VAL A 62 4.37 0.01 -5.43
N ASP A 63 5.63 -0.15 -5.87
CA ASP A 63 5.97 -1.04 -6.98
C ASP A 63 5.55 -2.49 -6.69
N HIS A 64 5.74 -2.95 -5.45
CA HIS A 64 5.29 -4.28 -5.05
C HIS A 64 3.77 -4.43 -5.15
N PHE A 65 3.01 -3.45 -4.67
CA PHE A 65 1.54 -3.50 -4.67
C PHE A 65 0.95 -3.44 -6.08
N ILE A 66 1.53 -2.64 -6.98
CA ILE A 66 1.07 -2.54 -8.37
C ILE A 66 1.25 -3.88 -9.09
N HIS A 67 2.40 -4.54 -8.91
CA HIS A 67 2.73 -5.79 -9.61
C HIS A 67 2.34 -7.07 -8.83
N GLN A 68 1.69 -6.93 -7.67
CA GLN A 68 1.23 -8.06 -6.88
C GLN A 68 0.16 -8.83 -7.68
N ASN A 69 0.43 -10.11 -7.99
CA ASN A 69 -0.46 -11.03 -8.72
C ASN A 69 -0.79 -10.67 -10.19
N ASP A 70 0.11 -9.95 -10.89
CA ASP A 70 -0.04 -9.52 -12.30
C ASP A 70 -0.43 -10.60 -13.33
N ASN A 71 -0.41 -11.90 -12.97
CA ASN A 71 -0.68 -13.01 -13.89
C ASN A 71 -1.86 -13.92 -13.51
N LYS A 72 -2.66 -13.64 -12.47
CA LYS A 72 -3.71 -14.60 -12.03
C LYS A 72 -5.09 -14.03 -11.73
N GLU A 73 -5.24 -12.73 -11.48
CA GLU A 73 -6.53 -12.17 -11.02
C GLU A 73 -6.89 -10.94 -11.85
N LYS A 74 -7.64 -11.17 -12.95
CA LYS A 74 -8.24 -10.10 -13.77
C LYS A 74 -9.55 -9.62 -13.12
N ASN A 75 -9.47 -9.09 -11.90
CA ASN A 75 -10.61 -8.50 -11.23
C ASN A 75 -10.58 -6.96 -11.40
N PRO A 76 -11.55 -6.35 -12.09
CA PRO A 76 -11.64 -4.89 -12.27
C PRO A 76 -11.62 -4.12 -10.94
N HIS A 77 -12.19 -4.67 -9.88
CA HIS A 77 -12.17 -4.07 -8.55
C HIS A 77 -10.74 -3.93 -8.01
N VAL A 78 -9.91 -4.96 -8.19
CA VAL A 78 -8.50 -4.96 -7.76
C VAL A 78 -7.67 -3.98 -8.59
N GLU A 79 -7.95 -3.86 -9.89
CA GLU A 79 -7.31 -2.88 -10.76
C GLU A 79 -7.61 -1.44 -10.32
N ARG A 80 -8.86 -1.15 -9.98
CA ARG A 80 -9.25 0.16 -9.40
C ARG A 80 -8.50 0.47 -8.11
N MET A 81 -8.32 -0.51 -7.22
CA MET A 81 -7.51 -0.32 -6.01
C MET A 81 -6.05 0.05 -6.35
N ARG A 82 -5.43 -0.64 -7.33
CA ARG A 82 -4.06 -0.34 -7.76
C ARG A 82 -3.96 1.06 -8.36
N ASP A 83 -4.96 1.51 -9.09
CA ASP A 83 -4.96 2.86 -9.67
C ASP A 83 -5.07 3.96 -8.61
N LEU A 84 -5.85 3.73 -7.55
CA LEU A 84 -5.86 4.64 -6.40
C LEU A 84 -4.51 4.66 -5.67
N ILE A 85 -3.86 3.50 -5.50
CA ILE A 85 -2.51 3.39 -4.92
C ILE A 85 -1.48 4.21 -5.72
N LYS A 86 -1.57 4.20 -7.06
CA LYS A 86 -0.67 4.97 -7.95
C LYS A 86 -0.89 6.48 -7.89
N ARG A 87 -2.10 6.93 -7.55
CA ARG A 87 -2.46 8.37 -7.53
C ARG A 87 -1.98 9.09 -6.28
N LEU A 88 -1.57 8.36 -5.25
CA LEU A 88 -1.03 8.94 -4.03
C LEU A 88 0.31 9.63 -4.26
N ASN A 89 0.53 10.73 -3.55
CA ASN A 89 1.79 11.46 -3.66
C ASN A 89 2.91 10.69 -2.97
N ASP A 90 4.15 10.84 -3.49
CA ASP A 90 5.34 10.25 -2.87
C ASP A 90 5.46 10.64 -1.38
N ASN A 91 5.02 11.84 -1.01
CA ASN A 91 5.09 12.33 0.37
C ASN A 91 4.19 11.53 1.33
N ASP A 92 2.96 11.17 0.91
CA ASP A 92 2.00 10.42 1.74
C ASP A 92 2.58 9.06 2.14
N TRP A 93 3.20 8.37 1.19
CA TRP A 93 3.89 7.11 1.45
C TRP A 93 5.10 7.29 2.38
N VAL A 94 5.88 8.33 2.13
CA VAL A 94 7.14 8.56 2.84
C VAL A 94 6.90 9.02 4.28
N GLN A 95 5.77 9.66 4.59
CA GLN A 95 5.40 10.03 5.96
C GLN A 95 4.95 8.84 6.81
N VAL A 96 4.35 7.82 6.19
CA VAL A 96 3.81 6.65 6.90
C VAL A 96 4.86 5.56 7.14
N ILE A 97 5.92 5.51 6.33
CA ILE A 97 6.93 4.44 6.40
C ILE A 97 8.09 4.78 7.35
N CYS A 98 8.43 3.82 8.22
CA CYS A 98 9.61 3.88 9.08
C CYS A 98 10.93 3.87 8.28
N SER A 99 11.96 4.57 8.76
CA SER A 99 13.31 4.52 8.18
C SER A 99 14.07 3.26 8.63
N ASP A 100 15.12 2.92 7.88
CA ASP A 100 16.06 1.83 8.22
C ASP A 100 15.32 0.49 8.34
N VAL A 101 14.59 0.18 7.27
CA VAL A 101 13.80 -1.04 7.14
C VAL A 101 14.30 -1.94 6.03
N LYS A 102 13.82 -3.18 6.02
CA LYS A 102 13.83 -4.11 4.89
C LYS A 102 12.38 -4.53 4.64
N ILE A 103 12.01 -4.64 3.38
CA ILE A 103 10.66 -5.02 2.97
C ILE A 103 10.64 -6.53 2.74
N SER A 104 9.69 -7.20 3.36
CA SER A 104 9.41 -8.62 3.15
C SER A 104 7.93 -8.81 2.84
N SER A 105 7.63 -9.62 1.83
CA SER A 105 6.27 -10.09 1.55
C SER A 105 6.30 -11.55 1.13
N ALA A 106 5.15 -12.22 1.20
CA ALA A 106 4.93 -13.48 0.50
C ALA A 106 4.96 -13.20 -1.02
N GLY A 107 6.15 -13.22 -1.62
CA GLY A 107 6.37 -12.94 -3.05
C GLY A 107 7.39 -11.86 -3.39
N ALA A 108 7.83 -11.04 -2.43
CA ALA A 108 8.78 -9.92 -2.63
C ALA A 108 10.15 -10.31 -3.22
N LYS A 109 10.49 -11.61 -3.31
CA LYS A 109 11.77 -12.06 -3.85
C LYS A 109 11.95 -11.78 -5.35
N LYS A 110 10.88 -11.51 -6.12
CA LYS A 110 10.97 -11.26 -7.58
C LYS A 110 11.32 -9.82 -7.96
N GLY A 111 10.81 -8.80 -7.25
CA GLY A 111 11.09 -7.38 -7.54
C GLY A 111 12.50 -6.91 -7.14
N ILE A 112 13.09 -7.52 -6.11
CA ILE A 112 14.40 -7.10 -5.58
C ILE A 112 15.57 -7.43 -6.56
N LYS A 113 15.40 -8.41 -7.47
CA LYS A 113 16.46 -8.79 -8.43
C LYS A 113 16.63 -7.81 -9.60
N SER A 114 15.61 -7.01 -9.95
CA SER A 114 15.68 -6.09 -11.10
C SER A 114 16.52 -4.85 -10.80
N GLN A 115 16.52 -4.33 -9.57
CA GLN A 115 17.37 -3.18 -9.18
C GLN A 115 18.86 -3.52 -9.06
N LYS A 116 19.22 -4.75 -8.64
CA LYS A 116 20.64 -5.15 -8.53
C LYS A 116 21.34 -5.30 -9.90
N LYS A 117 20.58 -5.52 -10.98
CA LYS A 117 21.13 -5.62 -12.35
C LYS A 117 21.38 -4.26 -13.02
N LYS A 118 20.67 -3.19 -12.66
CA LYS A 118 20.87 -1.85 -13.26
C LYS A 118 22.11 -1.10 -12.74
N GLY A 119 22.65 -1.46 -11.57
CA GLY A 119 23.86 -0.85 -11.02
C GLY A 119 25.19 -1.50 -11.45
N LYS A 120 25.17 -2.50 -12.36
CA LYS A 120 26.36 -3.26 -12.76
C LYS A 120 26.61 -3.28 -14.27
N LYS A 121 26.17 -2.25 -15.00
CA LYS A 121 26.75 -1.91 -16.30
C LYS A 121 27.53 -0.61 -16.11
N LYS A 122 28.85 -0.78 -15.97
CA LYS A 122 29.83 0.23 -16.33
C LYS A 122 29.75 0.48 -17.83
#